data_AF-A0A9D4TPC2-F1
#
_entry.id   AF-A0A9D4TPC2-F1
#
_cell.length_a   1.000
_cell.length_b   1.000
_cell.length_c   1.000
_cell.angle_alpha   90.00
_cell.angle_beta   90.00
_cell.angle_gamma   90.00
#
_symmetry.space_group_name_H-M   'P 1'
#
loop_
_entity.id
_entity.type
_entity.pdbx_description
1 polymer ?
#
loop_
_entity_poly.entity_id
_entity_poly.type
_entity_poly.pdbx_seq_one_letter_code
_entity_poly.pdbx_strand_id
1 'polypeptide(L)'
;MSLPYHDLAVSHTLLEAQTQRERVSHAVKLGWDAVGVVHQAAARLTEQQDRCAIRPVELQALLSAAHGVREALAAAEQRGRRLHGDPYSVRQLTRINIPADDPAEAQAACSSALARGYDLVAVQPSNERLFQLCCASLEVDLISLDLSRRLPYRFKPSLVKAALARGVHFEICFTPALREASLRRQLFANALALCRETRGRGIVVSSGARSYTELRGPLDVANLASLFGLTQQQALATISSSPAAVVERAATRRAYRGTLTVRIRAAEEVAAIRAQQQQEAGEAAQQQQCMDVDPVKKAMPPFKPTKFAMIAGRG
;
A
#
# COMPACT_ATOMS: atom_id res chain seq x y z
N MET A 1 3.86 -13.68 -6.57
CA MET A 1 4.46 -12.40 -6.98
C MET A 1 4.89 -11.63 -5.74
N SER A 2 6.08 -11.02 -5.73
CA SER A 2 6.49 -10.15 -4.62
C SER A 2 5.66 -8.86 -4.66
N LEU A 3 5.08 -8.47 -3.53
CA LEU A 3 4.33 -7.20 -3.44
C LEU A 3 5.29 -6.00 -3.57
N PRO A 4 4.82 -4.87 -4.15
CA PRO A 4 5.61 -3.65 -4.23
C PRO A 4 5.81 -3.01 -2.85
N TYR A 5 6.94 -2.32 -2.69
CA TYR A 5 7.24 -1.50 -1.52
C TYR A 5 6.77 -0.07 -1.70
N HIS A 6 6.12 0.47 -0.67
CA HIS A 6 5.51 1.79 -0.69
C HIS A 6 6.00 2.65 0.49
N ASP A 7 6.44 3.86 0.19
CA ASP A 7 6.56 4.92 1.20
C ASP A 7 5.47 5.95 0.96
N LEU A 8 4.42 5.97 1.79
CA LEU A 8 3.23 6.81 1.59
C LEU A 8 3.36 8.24 2.19
N ALA A 9 4.54 8.65 2.66
CA ALA A 9 4.70 9.95 3.31
C ALA A 9 5.99 10.70 3.03
N VAL A 10 6.43 10.81 1.78
CA VAL A 10 7.49 11.76 1.44
C VAL A 10 6.90 13.18 1.48
N SER A 11 7.45 14.07 2.32
CA SER A 11 6.85 15.39 2.54
C SER A 11 6.92 16.25 1.26
N HIS A 12 5.83 16.95 0.94
CA HIS A 12 5.83 18.09 0.02
C HIS A 12 6.13 19.36 0.83
N THR A 13 7.38 19.56 1.22
CA THR A 13 7.76 20.87 1.77
C THR A 13 7.66 21.92 0.66
N LEU A 14 6.84 22.94 0.88
CA LEU A 14 6.57 24.06 -0.05
C LEU A 14 7.81 24.91 -0.39
N LEU A 15 8.92 24.68 0.31
CA LEU A 15 10.06 25.59 0.27
C LEU A 15 10.93 25.44 -0.97
N GLU A 16 10.88 24.33 -1.74
CA GLU A 16 11.62 24.21 -3.01
C GLU A 16 11.14 23.01 -3.84
N ALA A 17 10.63 23.24 -5.06
CA ALA A 17 10.25 22.18 -6.01
C ALA A 17 11.43 21.25 -6.37
N GLN A 18 12.67 21.77 -6.30
CA GLN A 18 13.89 20.99 -6.53
C GLN A 18 14.06 19.87 -5.50
N THR A 19 13.61 20.08 -4.25
CA THR A 19 13.74 19.08 -3.19
C THR A 19 12.79 17.88 -3.36
N GLN A 20 11.62 18.07 -3.99
CA GLN A 20 10.70 16.95 -4.27
C GLN A 20 11.33 15.95 -5.23
N ARG A 21 11.90 16.45 -6.34
CA ARG A 21 12.58 15.62 -7.34
C ARG A 21 13.69 14.79 -6.71
N GLU A 22 14.53 15.42 -5.89
CA GLU A 22 15.61 14.72 -5.18
C GLU A 22 15.09 13.61 -4.25
N ARG A 23 14.05 13.89 -3.46
CA ARG A 23 13.45 12.89 -2.58
C ARG A 23 12.86 11.71 -3.36
N VAL A 24 12.12 11.97 -4.43
CA VAL A 24 11.54 10.90 -5.26
C VAL A 24 12.64 10.09 -5.93
N SER A 25 13.63 10.74 -6.57
CA SER A 25 14.79 10.07 -7.17
C SER A 25 15.56 9.22 -6.18
N HIS A 26 15.80 9.74 -4.98
CA HIS A 26 16.52 9.00 -3.95
C HIS A 26 15.67 7.84 -3.40
N ALA A 27 14.35 7.98 -3.29
CA ALA A 27 13.48 6.87 -2.94
C ALA A 27 13.51 5.76 -4.01
N VAL A 28 13.48 6.11 -5.30
CA VAL A 28 13.65 5.14 -6.39
C VAL A 28 14.97 4.41 -6.26
N LYS A 29 16.07 5.15 -6.05
CA LYS A 29 17.42 4.59 -5.88
C LYS A 29 17.51 3.61 -4.71
N LEU A 30 16.79 3.89 -3.62
CA LEU A 30 16.71 3.02 -2.44
C LEU A 30 15.85 1.76 -2.66
N GLY A 31 15.09 1.69 -3.77
CA GLY A 31 14.27 0.53 -4.13
C GLY A 31 12.80 0.62 -3.72
N TRP A 32 12.26 1.83 -3.53
CA TRP A 32 10.82 2.04 -3.36
C TRP A 32 10.09 1.96 -4.71
N ASP A 33 9.02 1.17 -4.78
CA ASP A 33 8.22 0.97 -6.00
C ASP A 33 7.11 2.04 -6.14
N ALA A 34 6.64 2.57 -5.00
CA ALA A 34 5.64 3.63 -4.94
C ALA A 34 5.96 4.66 -3.86
N VAL A 35 5.70 5.93 -4.15
CA VAL A 35 5.98 7.07 -3.27
C VAL A 35 4.75 7.97 -3.17
N GLY A 36 4.30 8.25 -1.95
CA GLY A 36 3.27 9.23 -1.63
C GLY A 36 3.88 10.58 -1.30
N VAL A 37 3.52 11.61 -2.06
CA VAL A 37 3.94 12.99 -1.86
C VAL A 37 2.87 13.75 -1.08
N VAL A 38 3.22 14.28 0.08
CA VAL A 38 2.25 14.76 1.08
C VAL A 38 2.13 16.28 1.12
N HIS A 39 0.96 16.81 0.75
CA HIS A 39 0.51 18.15 1.10
C HIS A 39 0.07 18.20 2.57
N GLN A 40 0.67 19.10 3.36
CA GLN A 40 0.25 19.36 4.73
C GLN A 40 -0.75 20.51 4.71
N ALA A 41 -2.03 20.20 4.96
CA ALA A 41 -3.09 21.19 4.92
C ALA A 41 -3.13 22.03 6.20
N ALA A 42 -3.78 23.19 6.13
CA ALA A 42 -4.22 23.91 7.32
C ALA A 42 -5.47 23.24 7.92
N ALA A 43 -5.81 23.60 9.16
CA ALA A 43 -6.97 23.03 9.86
C ALA A 43 -8.30 23.24 9.10
N ARG A 44 -8.41 24.39 8.42
CA ARG A 44 -9.53 24.71 7.53
C ARG A 44 -9.04 24.75 6.09
N LEU A 45 -9.58 23.85 5.27
CA LEU A 45 -9.20 23.76 3.86
C LEU A 45 -9.67 24.99 3.08
N THR A 46 -8.81 25.51 2.20
CA THR A 46 -9.13 26.61 1.29
C THR A 46 -8.74 26.26 -0.15
N GLU A 47 -9.50 26.73 -1.14
CA GLU A 47 -9.19 26.50 -2.56
C GLU A 47 -7.82 27.09 -2.98
N GLN A 48 -7.39 28.18 -2.34
CA GLN A 48 -6.12 28.84 -2.66
C GLN A 48 -4.91 28.02 -2.19
N GLN A 49 -5.01 27.34 -1.05
CA GLN A 49 -3.86 26.67 -0.41
C GLN A 49 -3.89 25.15 -0.56
N ASP A 50 -5.08 24.54 -0.58
CA ASP A 50 -5.25 23.08 -0.44
C ASP A 50 -5.75 22.41 -1.72
N ARG A 51 -5.82 23.14 -2.83
CA ARG A 51 -6.05 22.53 -4.14
C ARG A 51 -4.81 21.75 -4.56
N CYS A 52 -5.01 20.48 -4.92
CA CYS A 52 -3.91 19.59 -5.31
C CYS A 52 -3.13 20.14 -6.52
N ALA A 53 -1.95 20.69 -6.23
CA ALA A 53 -0.99 21.18 -7.22
C ALA A 53 0.20 20.22 -7.44
N ILE A 54 0.26 19.12 -6.69
CA ILE A 54 1.35 18.15 -6.78
C ILE A 54 1.30 17.48 -8.16
N ARG A 55 2.42 17.53 -8.88
CA ARG A 55 2.60 16.83 -10.16
C ARG A 55 3.63 15.72 -10.00
N PRO A 56 3.41 14.55 -10.62
CA PRO A 56 4.42 13.52 -10.69
C PRO A 56 5.70 14.07 -11.32
N VAL A 57 6.84 13.75 -10.72
CA VAL A 57 8.16 14.07 -11.26
C VAL A 57 8.39 13.25 -12.51
N GLU A 58 8.68 13.91 -13.62
CA GLU A 58 8.95 13.27 -14.90
C GLU A 58 10.22 12.41 -14.88
N LEU A 59 10.26 11.37 -15.71
CA LEU A 59 11.38 10.44 -15.78
C LEU A 59 12.73 11.14 -16.01
N GLN A 60 12.79 12.08 -16.95
CA GLN A 60 14.04 12.79 -17.27
C GLN A 60 14.54 13.62 -16.08
N ALA A 61 13.62 14.22 -15.32
CA ALA A 61 13.94 14.92 -14.09
C ALA A 61 14.44 13.92 -13.01
N LEU A 62 13.85 12.73 -12.93
CA LEU A 62 14.32 11.71 -11.98
C LEU A 62 15.74 11.23 -12.29
N LEU A 63 16.01 10.94 -13.57
CA LEU A 63 17.31 10.46 -14.05
C LEU A 63 18.44 11.48 -13.85
N SER A 64 18.14 12.77 -14.03
CA SER A 64 19.13 13.84 -13.87
C SER A 64 19.41 14.22 -12.42
N ALA A 65 18.51 13.92 -11.48
CA ALA A 65 18.65 14.34 -10.09
C ALA A 65 19.51 13.41 -9.22
N ALA A 66 19.68 12.13 -9.58
CA ALA A 66 20.55 11.23 -8.84
C ALA A 66 21.14 10.14 -9.74
N HIS A 67 22.44 9.88 -9.59
CA HIS A 67 23.09 8.74 -10.22
C HIS A 67 22.52 7.42 -9.65
N GLY A 68 22.32 6.41 -10.50
CA GLY A 68 21.87 5.09 -10.11
C GLY A 68 20.35 4.86 -10.23
N VAL A 69 19.58 5.91 -10.55
CA VAL A 69 18.11 5.82 -10.68
C VAL A 69 17.72 4.89 -11.82
N ARG A 70 18.40 4.95 -12.97
CA ARG A 70 18.13 4.09 -14.12
C ARG A 70 18.35 2.62 -13.79
N GLU A 71 19.46 2.32 -13.14
CA GLU A 71 19.84 0.97 -12.72
C GLU A 71 18.86 0.44 -11.68
N ALA A 72 18.42 1.28 -10.73
CA ALA A 72 17.40 0.93 -9.76
C ALA A 72 16.04 0.63 -10.41
N LEU A 73 15.63 1.44 -11.40
CA LEU A 73 14.43 1.20 -12.20
C LEU A 73 14.51 -0.14 -12.94
N ALA A 74 15.60 -0.40 -13.67
CA ALA A 74 15.78 -1.66 -14.39
C ALA A 74 15.74 -2.87 -13.44
N ALA A 75 16.37 -2.77 -12.26
CA ALA A 75 16.35 -3.82 -11.27
C ALA A 75 14.94 -4.06 -10.66
N ALA A 76 14.11 -3.01 -10.54
CA ALA A 76 12.73 -3.15 -10.06
C ALA A 76 11.84 -3.90 -11.08
N GLU A 77 12.06 -3.67 -12.38
CA GLU A 77 11.37 -4.38 -13.46
C GLU A 77 11.66 -5.89 -13.42
N GLN A 78 12.94 -6.26 -13.31
CA GLN A 78 13.36 -7.67 -13.22
C GLN A 78 12.76 -8.43 -12.03
N ARG A 79 12.37 -7.73 -10.95
CA ARG A 79 11.77 -8.33 -9.75
C ARG A 79 10.28 -8.62 -9.90
N GLY A 80 9.64 -8.21 -11.00
CA GLY A 80 8.21 -8.42 -11.24
C GLY A 80 7.30 -7.73 -10.20
N ARG A 81 7.79 -6.68 -9.53
CA ARG A 81 7.04 -5.90 -8.53
C ARG A 81 6.29 -4.72 -9.13
N ARG A 82 6.39 -4.51 -10.44
CA ARG A 82 5.74 -3.41 -11.14
C ARG A 82 4.29 -3.77 -11.44
N LEU A 83 3.39 -3.07 -10.76
CA LEU A 83 1.98 -2.99 -11.14
C LEU A 83 1.80 -1.66 -11.88
N HIS A 84 1.59 -1.73 -13.19
CA HIS A 84 1.12 -0.70 -14.15
C HIS A 84 2.15 -0.08 -15.12
N GLY A 85 2.06 -0.53 -16.38
CA GLY A 85 2.13 0.27 -17.61
C GLY A 85 3.51 0.72 -18.08
N ASP A 86 4.13 1.66 -17.37
CA ASP A 86 5.35 2.30 -17.86
C ASP A 86 6.60 1.67 -17.22
N PRO A 87 7.47 1.00 -18.01
CA PRO A 87 8.66 0.30 -17.50
C PRO A 87 9.66 1.22 -16.80
N TYR A 88 9.54 2.55 -16.96
CA TYR A 88 10.46 3.51 -16.36
C TYR A 88 9.85 4.44 -15.30
N SER A 89 8.58 4.31 -14.94
CA SER A 89 7.96 5.22 -13.95
C SER A 89 7.84 4.59 -12.56
N VAL A 90 8.23 5.31 -11.51
CA VAL A 90 7.84 5.00 -10.12
C VAL A 90 6.44 5.54 -9.89
N ARG A 91 5.59 4.75 -9.22
CA ARG A 91 4.22 5.17 -8.93
C ARG A 91 4.23 6.29 -7.91
N GLN A 92 3.93 7.51 -8.36
CA GLN A 92 3.81 8.68 -7.52
C GLN A 92 2.34 8.93 -7.18
N LEU A 93 2.04 9.01 -5.88
CA LEU A 93 0.71 9.28 -5.35
C LEU A 93 0.69 10.65 -4.69
N THR A 94 -0.43 11.34 -4.80
CA THR A 94 -0.69 12.59 -4.10
C THR A 94 -1.45 12.32 -2.81
N ARG A 95 -1.01 12.91 -1.71
CA ARG A 95 -1.65 12.75 -0.42
C ARG A 95 -1.92 14.11 0.21
N ILE A 96 -3.09 14.27 0.82
CA ILE A 96 -3.36 15.36 1.75
C ILE A 96 -3.36 14.83 3.17
N ASN A 97 -2.67 15.54 4.07
CA ASN A 97 -2.74 15.32 5.50
C ASN A 97 -3.49 16.49 6.14
N ILE A 98 -4.65 16.20 6.71
CA ILE A 98 -5.53 17.20 7.32
C ILE A 98 -5.30 17.18 8.84
N PRO A 99 -4.57 18.16 9.40
CA PRO A 99 -4.59 18.36 10.84
C PRO A 99 -5.98 18.89 11.21
N ALA A 100 -6.58 18.35 12.26
CA ALA A 100 -7.83 18.90 12.77
C ALA A 100 -7.84 18.82 14.29
N ASP A 101 -8.52 19.78 14.90
CA ASP A 101 -8.83 19.78 16.34
C ASP A 101 -10.32 19.53 16.56
N ASP A 102 -11.17 20.12 15.72
CA ASP A 102 -12.62 19.93 15.81
C ASP A 102 -13.11 18.76 14.92
N PRO A 103 -13.93 17.84 15.47
CA PRO A 103 -14.49 16.72 14.70
C PRO A 103 -15.40 17.13 13.53
N ALA A 104 -16.17 18.21 13.65
CA ALA A 104 -17.06 18.67 12.58
C ALA A 104 -16.25 19.30 11.43
N GLU A 105 -15.21 20.08 11.75
CA GLU A 105 -14.27 20.59 10.75
C GLU A 105 -13.54 19.46 10.02
N ALA A 106 -13.07 18.44 10.74
CA ALA A 106 -12.45 17.26 10.13
C ALA A 106 -13.39 16.52 9.16
N GLN A 107 -14.66 16.33 9.57
CA GLN A 107 -15.68 15.70 8.73
C GLN A 107 -15.96 16.49 7.46
N ALA A 108 -16.11 17.80 7.57
CA ALA A 108 -16.32 18.69 6.43
C ALA A 108 -15.11 18.69 5.49
N ALA A 109 -13.90 18.76 6.03
CA ALA A 109 -12.65 18.74 5.27
C ALA A 109 -12.47 17.43 4.48
N CYS A 110 -12.67 16.27 5.11
CA CYS A 110 -12.54 14.97 4.45
C CYS A 110 -13.58 14.77 3.34
N SER A 111 -14.77 15.34 3.50
CA SER A 111 -15.87 15.23 2.53
C SER A 111 -15.78 16.24 1.36
N SER A 112 -14.81 17.16 1.42
CA SER A 112 -14.68 18.27 0.48
C SER A 112 -14.26 17.84 -0.92
N ALA A 113 -14.51 18.69 -1.93
CA ALA A 113 -13.96 18.51 -3.28
C ALA A 113 -12.42 18.56 -3.28
N LEU A 114 -11.82 19.36 -2.38
CA LEU A 114 -10.37 19.47 -2.22
C LEU A 114 -9.73 18.15 -1.82
N ALA A 115 -10.24 17.51 -0.76
CA ALA A 115 -9.75 16.20 -0.32
C ALA A 115 -9.90 15.11 -1.40
N ARG A 116 -10.97 15.17 -2.20
CA ARG A 116 -11.18 14.26 -3.35
C ARG A 116 -10.19 14.49 -4.50
N GLY A 117 -9.56 15.65 -4.57
CA GLY A 117 -8.52 15.97 -5.55
C GLY A 117 -7.20 15.23 -5.32
N TYR A 118 -7.01 14.60 -4.17
CA TYR A 118 -5.81 13.81 -3.83
C TYR A 118 -6.06 12.30 -3.97
N ASP A 119 -5.01 11.55 -4.29
CA ASP A 119 -5.07 10.09 -4.31
C ASP A 119 -5.35 9.54 -2.92
N LEU A 120 -4.66 10.04 -1.88
CA LEU A 120 -4.79 9.59 -0.49
C LEU A 120 -5.26 10.73 0.42
N VAL A 121 -6.16 10.41 1.37
CA VAL A 121 -6.60 11.32 2.43
C VAL A 121 -6.21 10.76 3.78
N ALA A 122 -5.43 11.52 4.54
CA ALA A 122 -5.05 11.20 5.91
C ALA A 122 -5.49 12.30 6.86
N VAL A 123 -5.82 11.92 8.10
CA VAL A 123 -6.11 12.84 9.19
C VAL A 123 -5.16 12.59 10.34
N GLN A 124 -4.71 13.69 10.96
CA GLN A 124 -3.86 13.65 12.15
C GLN A 124 -4.65 14.05 13.40
N PRO A 125 -5.15 13.09 14.20
CA PRO A 125 -5.97 13.41 15.36
C PRO A 125 -5.14 14.01 16.50
N SER A 126 -5.48 15.23 16.92
CA SER A 126 -4.83 15.93 18.03
C SER A 126 -5.41 15.62 19.41
N ASN A 127 -6.65 15.11 19.48
CA ASN A 127 -7.37 14.85 20.72
C ASN A 127 -8.21 13.56 20.64
N GLU A 128 -8.74 13.13 21.80
CA GLU A 128 -9.47 11.86 21.91
C GLU A 128 -10.76 11.82 21.08
N ARG A 129 -11.52 12.93 21.03
CA ARG A 129 -12.79 13.01 20.30
C ARG A 129 -12.57 12.81 18.80
N LEU A 130 -11.55 13.47 18.26
CA LEU A 130 -11.19 13.31 16.86
C LEU A 130 -10.64 11.91 16.57
N PHE A 131 -9.81 11.34 17.46
CA PHE A 131 -9.34 9.96 17.30
C PHE A 131 -10.51 8.95 17.26
N GLN A 132 -11.52 9.14 18.12
CA GLN A 132 -12.76 8.35 18.11
C GLN A 132 -13.50 8.48 16.78
N LEU A 133 -13.69 9.70 16.27
CA LEU A 133 -14.35 9.95 15.00
C LEU A 133 -13.61 9.28 13.82
N CYS A 134 -12.27 9.44 13.76
CA CYS A 134 -11.42 8.79 12.77
C CYS A 134 -11.62 7.27 12.75
N CYS A 135 -11.66 6.65 13.93
CA CYS A 135 -11.84 5.21 14.07
C CYS A 135 -13.27 4.75 13.76
N ALA A 136 -14.29 5.53 14.11
CA ALA A 136 -15.69 5.12 14.04
C ALA A 136 -16.32 5.32 12.66
N SER A 137 -16.20 6.50 12.05
CA SER A 137 -17.01 6.85 10.87
C SER A 137 -16.35 7.77 9.85
N LEU A 138 -15.26 8.48 10.18
CA LEU A 138 -14.64 9.43 9.24
C LEU A 138 -14.14 8.75 7.95
N GLU A 139 -14.46 9.30 6.79
CA GLU A 139 -14.03 8.77 5.48
C GLU A 139 -12.58 9.14 5.18
N VAL A 140 -11.64 8.38 5.74
CA VAL A 140 -10.20 8.52 5.51
C VAL A 140 -9.56 7.20 5.07
N ASP A 141 -8.39 7.31 4.44
CA ASP A 141 -7.57 6.17 4.03
C ASP A 141 -6.58 5.79 5.14
N LEU A 142 -6.02 6.81 5.81
CA LEU A 142 -4.98 6.69 6.84
C LEU A 142 -5.28 7.57 8.06
N ILE A 143 -4.95 7.06 9.25
CA ILE A 143 -4.85 7.85 10.48
C ILE A 143 -3.37 8.08 10.76
N SER A 144 -2.88 9.30 10.50
CA SER A 144 -1.50 9.68 10.73
C SER A 144 -1.31 10.10 12.17
N LEU A 145 -0.55 9.34 12.95
CA LEU A 145 -0.37 9.61 14.37
C LEU A 145 0.97 10.32 14.59
N ASP A 146 0.93 11.46 15.28
CA ASP A 146 2.16 12.09 15.74
C ASP A 146 2.66 11.42 17.03
N LEU A 147 3.34 10.30 16.83
CA LEU A 147 3.91 9.49 17.90
C LEU A 147 5.14 10.13 18.54
N SER A 148 5.69 11.22 17.97
CA SER A 148 6.92 11.85 18.48
C SER A 148 6.72 12.67 19.76
N ARG A 149 5.45 12.91 20.14
CA ARG A 149 5.05 13.63 21.35
C ARG A 149 4.15 12.79 22.25
N ARG A 150 3.97 13.22 23.50
CA ARG A 150 3.01 12.58 24.41
C ARG A 150 1.60 12.81 23.87
N LEU A 151 0.89 11.73 23.55
CA LEU A 151 -0.48 11.82 23.06
C LEU A 151 -1.44 12.18 24.22
N PRO A 152 -2.42 13.07 23.98
CA PRO A 152 -3.42 13.43 24.98
C PRO A 152 -4.57 12.40 25.09
N TYR A 153 -4.42 11.24 24.45
CA TYR A 153 -5.37 10.14 24.44
C TYR A 153 -4.65 8.79 24.43
N ARG A 154 -5.40 7.72 24.73
CA ARG A 154 -4.92 6.35 24.66
C ARG A 154 -5.55 5.61 23.49
N PHE A 155 -4.82 4.65 22.95
CA PHE A 155 -5.36 3.73 21.96
C PHE A 155 -6.31 2.74 22.66
N LYS A 156 -7.62 2.95 22.53
CA LYS A 156 -8.62 2.04 23.09
C LYS A 156 -8.80 0.84 22.13
N PRO A 157 -8.72 -0.42 22.61
CA PRO A 157 -8.81 -1.59 21.74
C PRO A 157 -10.09 -1.63 20.90
N SER A 158 -11.22 -1.16 21.44
CA SER A 158 -12.50 -1.08 20.72
C SER A 158 -12.43 -0.15 19.51
N LEU A 159 -11.82 1.03 19.67
CA LEU A 159 -11.65 2.02 18.60
C LEU A 159 -10.69 1.51 17.53
N VAL A 160 -9.54 0.97 17.95
CA VAL A 160 -8.55 0.40 17.03
C VAL A 160 -9.17 -0.73 16.21
N LYS A 161 -9.92 -1.64 16.86
CA LYS A 161 -10.62 -2.72 16.17
C LYS A 161 -11.67 -2.19 15.18
N ALA A 162 -12.41 -1.14 15.54
CA ALA A 162 -13.39 -0.52 14.66
C ALA A 162 -12.74 0.10 13.41
N ALA A 163 -11.61 0.81 13.57
CA ALA A 163 -10.86 1.37 12.45
C ALA A 163 -10.36 0.27 11.49
N LEU A 164 -9.77 -0.79 12.04
CA LEU A 164 -9.26 -1.92 11.26
C LEU A 164 -10.39 -2.67 10.52
N ALA A 165 -11.54 -2.87 11.17
CA ALA A 165 -12.70 -3.51 10.55
C ALA A 165 -13.25 -2.70 9.35
N ARG A 166 -13.08 -1.38 9.38
CA ARG A 166 -13.43 -0.48 8.28
C ARG A 166 -12.36 -0.44 7.19
N GLY A 167 -11.21 -1.08 7.36
CA GLY A 167 -10.08 -1.04 6.43
C GLY A 167 -9.22 0.22 6.55
N VAL A 168 -9.37 1.01 7.61
CA VAL A 168 -8.52 2.18 7.87
C VAL A 168 -7.22 1.73 8.53
N HIS A 169 -6.10 2.29 8.07
CA HIS A 169 -4.77 1.95 8.58
C HIS A 169 -4.20 3.07 9.43
N PHE A 170 -3.35 2.71 10.40
CA PHE A 170 -2.61 3.65 11.23
C PHE A 170 -1.21 3.84 10.67
N GLU A 171 -0.77 5.08 10.57
CA GLU A 171 0.56 5.41 10.08
C GLU A 171 1.52 5.74 11.24
N ILE A 172 2.73 5.19 11.14
CA ILE A 172 3.89 5.51 11.96
C ILE A 172 4.93 6.19 11.06
N CYS A 173 5.16 7.49 11.27
CA CYS A 173 6.25 8.22 10.64
C CYS A 173 7.55 8.00 11.42
N PHE A 174 8.58 7.38 10.83
CA PHE A 174 9.80 7.01 11.56
C PHE A 174 10.82 8.14 11.71
N THR A 175 10.82 9.14 10.84
CA THR A 175 11.89 10.15 10.79
C THR A 175 12.14 10.91 12.11
N PRO A 176 11.15 11.19 12.98
CA PRO A 176 11.42 11.78 14.28
C PRO A 176 12.43 10.98 15.13
N ALA A 177 12.53 9.66 14.92
CA ALA A 177 13.52 8.82 15.59
C ALA A 177 14.97 9.11 15.17
N LEU A 178 15.16 9.63 13.95
CA LEU A 178 16.47 9.98 13.39
C LEU A 178 16.94 11.38 13.83
N ARG A 179 16.01 12.28 14.17
CA ARG A 179 16.31 13.68 14.46
C ARG A 179 16.82 13.89 15.88
N GLU A 180 16.04 13.45 16.88
CA GLU A 180 16.33 13.76 18.29
C GLU A 180 16.03 12.59 19.22
N ALA A 181 16.83 12.45 20.29
CA ALA A 181 16.69 11.35 21.25
C ALA A 181 15.40 11.45 22.09
N SER A 182 14.93 12.67 22.39
CA SER A 182 13.66 12.94 23.07
C SER A 182 12.47 12.41 22.24
N LEU A 183 12.39 12.82 20.98
CA LEU A 183 11.37 12.41 20.02
C LEU A 183 11.43 10.89 19.78
N ARG A 184 12.63 10.32 19.65
CA ARG A 184 12.82 8.88 19.50
C ARG A 184 12.23 8.09 20.66
N ARG A 185 12.51 8.46 21.91
CA ARG A 185 11.96 7.75 23.08
C ARG A 185 10.43 7.75 23.07
N GLN A 186 9.84 8.90 22.77
CA GLN A 186 8.39 9.06 22.76
C GLN A 186 7.72 8.30 21.60
N LEU A 187 8.34 8.35 20.42
CA LEU A 187 7.92 7.59 19.23
C LEU A 187 7.88 6.10 19.51
N PHE A 188 8.95 5.55 20.08
CA PHE A 188 9.01 4.12 20.39
C PHE A 188 7.97 3.72 21.45
N ALA A 189 7.81 4.51 22.51
CA ALA A 189 6.82 4.23 23.55
C ALA A 189 5.39 4.20 23.00
N ASN A 190 5.03 5.20 22.17
CA ASN A 190 3.71 5.27 21.57
C ASN A 190 3.51 4.22 20.47
N ALA A 191 4.54 3.95 19.64
CA ALA A 191 4.48 2.93 18.60
C ALA A 191 4.28 1.53 19.19
N LEU A 192 4.97 1.20 20.29
CA LEU A 192 4.76 -0.05 21.02
C LEU A 192 3.32 -0.16 21.54
N ALA A 193 2.76 0.92 22.08
CA ALA A 193 1.36 0.94 22.54
C ALA A 193 0.40 0.69 21.37
N LEU A 194 0.60 1.36 20.23
CA LEU A 194 -0.20 1.16 19.03
C LEU A 194 -0.11 -0.28 18.51
N CYS A 195 1.10 -0.82 18.37
CA CYS A 195 1.34 -2.16 17.84
C CYS A 195 0.70 -3.24 18.72
N ARG A 196 0.68 -3.05 20.04
CA ARG A 196 -0.03 -3.93 20.98
C ARG A 196 -1.53 -3.94 20.71
N GLU A 197 -2.13 -2.76 20.57
CA GLU A 197 -3.59 -2.65 20.35
C GLU A 197 -4.02 -3.13 18.96
N THR A 198 -3.20 -2.91 17.93
CA THR A 198 -3.50 -3.40 16.57
C THR A 198 -3.16 -4.89 16.39
N ARG A 199 -2.36 -5.46 17.31
CA ARG A 199 -1.72 -6.78 17.17
C ARG A 199 -0.88 -6.88 15.89
N GLY A 200 -0.22 -5.77 15.53
CA GLY A 200 0.63 -5.66 14.35
C GLY A 200 -0.09 -5.65 13.00
N ARG A 201 -1.41 -5.40 12.98
CA ARG A 201 -2.21 -5.32 11.74
C ARG A 201 -2.56 -3.88 11.38
N GLY A 202 -2.71 -3.61 10.09
CA GLY A 202 -3.17 -2.31 9.61
C GLY A 202 -2.24 -1.15 10.00
N ILE A 203 -0.93 -1.41 10.02
CA ILE A 203 0.10 -0.41 10.27
C ILE A 203 0.81 -0.11 8.95
N VAL A 204 1.00 1.16 8.65
CA VAL A 204 1.90 1.63 7.58
C VAL A 204 3.07 2.36 8.24
N VAL A 205 4.29 2.01 7.85
CA VAL A 205 5.48 2.77 8.27
C VAL A 205 5.92 3.62 7.09
N SER A 206 6.05 4.91 7.31
CA SER A 206 6.39 5.89 6.27
C SER A 206 7.51 6.82 6.74
N SER A 207 8.17 7.48 5.79
CA SER A 207 9.30 8.32 6.14
C SER A 207 8.88 9.63 6.78
N GLY A 208 7.94 10.38 6.22
CA GLY A 208 7.75 11.80 6.62
C GLY A 208 8.98 12.65 6.33
N ALA A 209 9.84 12.19 5.41
CA ALA A 209 11.14 12.79 5.15
C ALA A 209 10.98 14.19 4.55
N ARG A 210 11.66 15.17 5.14
CA ARG A 210 11.77 16.55 4.64
C ARG A 210 12.96 16.71 3.70
N SER A 211 14.00 15.90 3.91
CA SER A 211 15.21 15.82 3.07
C SER A 211 15.44 14.39 2.60
N TYR A 212 16.14 14.22 1.47
CA TYR A 212 16.49 12.89 0.96
C TYR A 212 17.41 12.12 1.91
N THR A 213 18.17 12.80 2.78
CA THR A 213 19.06 12.20 3.79
C THR A 213 18.32 11.48 4.91
N GLU A 214 17.03 11.76 5.09
CA GLU A 214 16.17 11.12 6.07
C GLU A 214 15.53 9.82 5.53
N LEU A 215 15.60 9.58 4.23
CA LEU A 215 15.08 8.36 3.60
C LEU A 215 15.94 7.15 3.96
N ARG A 216 15.30 5.98 4.05
CA ARG A 216 15.95 4.68 4.29
C ARG A 216 15.44 3.66 3.28
N GLY A 217 16.23 2.61 3.02
CA GLY A 217 15.82 1.52 2.14
C GLY A 217 14.61 0.78 2.70
N PRO A 218 13.77 0.16 1.86
CA PRO A 218 12.57 -0.56 2.33
C PRO A 218 12.89 -1.59 3.42
N LEU A 219 13.93 -2.40 3.24
CA LEU A 219 14.32 -3.42 4.22
C LEU A 219 14.87 -2.83 5.51
N ASP A 220 15.54 -1.67 5.46
CA ASP A 220 15.96 -0.95 6.66
C ASP A 220 14.75 -0.42 7.45
N VAL A 221 13.74 0.08 6.73
CA VAL A 221 12.48 0.51 7.35
C VAL A 221 11.75 -0.67 7.97
N ALA A 222 11.70 -1.84 7.32
CA ALA A 222 11.15 -3.05 7.92
C ALA A 222 11.94 -3.47 9.17
N ASN A 223 13.27 -3.43 9.13
CA ASN A 223 14.09 -3.72 10.30
C ASN A 223 13.80 -2.73 11.45
N LEU A 224 13.66 -1.45 11.16
CA LEU A 224 13.25 -0.45 12.15
C LEU A 224 11.85 -0.73 12.71
N ALA A 225 10.90 -1.14 11.87
CA ALA A 225 9.54 -1.48 12.28
C ALA A 225 9.49 -2.67 13.23
N SER A 226 10.43 -3.62 13.12
CA SER A 226 10.56 -4.74 14.08
C SER A 226 10.84 -4.25 15.50
N LEU A 227 11.53 -3.11 15.66
CA LEU A 227 11.81 -2.52 16.96
C LEU A 227 10.56 -1.93 17.65
N PHE A 228 9.46 -1.75 16.92
CA PHE A 228 8.16 -1.38 17.49
C PHE A 228 7.40 -2.57 18.08
N GLY A 229 8.03 -3.75 18.19
CA GLY A 229 7.41 -4.97 18.71
C GLY A 229 6.64 -5.77 17.66
N LEU A 230 6.95 -5.55 16.37
CA LEU A 230 6.39 -6.30 15.26
C LEU A 230 7.26 -7.53 14.95
N THR A 231 6.62 -8.63 14.53
CA THR A 231 7.35 -9.76 13.94
C THR A 231 7.93 -9.36 12.59
N GLN A 232 8.92 -10.10 12.09
CA GLN A 232 9.52 -9.82 10.78
C GLN A 232 8.47 -9.80 9.65
N GLN A 233 7.50 -10.72 9.67
CA GLN A 233 6.41 -10.74 8.69
C GLN A 233 5.51 -9.50 8.80
N GLN A 234 5.17 -9.08 10.02
CA GLN A 234 4.38 -7.87 10.25
C GLN A 234 5.14 -6.62 9.81
N ALA A 235 6.43 -6.54 10.11
CA ALA A 235 7.29 -5.44 9.72
C ALA A 235 7.45 -5.33 8.19
N LEU A 236 7.57 -6.45 7.48
CA LEU A 236 7.54 -6.44 6.01
C LEU A 236 6.17 -6.02 5.46
N ALA A 237 5.08 -6.41 6.13
CA ALA A 237 3.73 -6.03 5.76
C ALA A 237 3.49 -4.52 5.88
N THR A 238 4.18 -3.80 6.77
CA THR A 238 3.97 -2.34 6.94
C THR A 238 4.46 -1.48 5.78
N ILE A 239 5.34 -2.03 4.94
CA ILE A 239 5.88 -1.37 3.74
C ILE A 239 5.36 -1.98 2.43
N SER A 240 4.66 -3.12 2.49
CA SER A 240 4.20 -3.86 1.30
C SER A 240 2.67 -4.00 1.26
N SER A 241 2.11 -5.05 1.87
CA SER A 241 0.68 -5.37 1.79
C SER A 241 -0.23 -4.32 2.44
N SER A 242 0.16 -3.75 3.59
CA SER A 242 -0.64 -2.74 4.28
C SER A 242 -0.79 -1.45 3.46
N PRO A 243 0.29 -0.83 2.96
CA PRO A 243 0.13 0.35 2.10
C PRO A 243 -0.52 0.02 0.75
N ALA A 244 -0.34 -1.18 0.19
CA ALA A 244 -1.08 -1.59 -1.00
C ALA A 244 -2.61 -1.60 -0.77
N ALA A 245 -3.05 -2.13 0.38
CA ALA A 245 -4.47 -2.12 0.76
C ALA A 245 -5.01 -0.68 0.98
N VAL A 246 -4.19 0.22 1.52
CA VAL A 246 -4.52 1.65 1.65
C VAL A 246 -4.73 2.28 0.27
N VAL A 247 -3.86 1.99 -0.68
CA VAL A 247 -3.95 2.52 -2.04
C VAL A 247 -5.18 1.98 -2.78
N GLU A 248 -5.53 0.72 -2.58
CA GLU A 248 -6.75 0.11 -3.12
C GLU A 248 -8.01 0.76 -2.52
N ARG A 249 -8.06 0.91 -1.19
CA ARG A 249 -9.13 1.64 -0.50
C ARG A 249 -9.30 3.06 -1.03
N ALA A 250 -8.19 3.75 -1.25
CA ALA A 250 -8.22 5.10 -1.77
C ALA A 250 -8.79 5.16 -3.19
N ALA A 251 -8.48 4.16 -4.03
CA ALA A 251 -9.07 4.03 -5.35
C ALA A 251 -10.59 3.81 -5.27
N THR A 252 -11.07 2.96 -4.34
CA THR A 252 -12.51 2.74 -4.16
C THR A 252 -13.22 3.99 -3.63
N ARG A 253 -12.63 4.72 -2.66
CA ARG A 253 -13.13 6.01 -2.18
C ARG A 253 -13.33 7.02 -3.32
N ARG A 254 -12.39 7.07 -4.26
CA ARG A 254 -12.46 7.97 -5.43
C ARG A 254 -13.47 7.51 -6.48
N ALA A 255 -13.61 6.19 -6.67
CA ALA A 255 -14.57 5.61 -7.62
C ALA A 255 -16.03 5.69 -7.13
N TYR A 256 -16.26 5.60 -5.81
CA TYR A 256 -17.58 5.50 -5.16
C TYR A 256 -18.55 6.67 -5.46
N ARG A 257 -18.09 7.78 -6.06
CA ARG A 257 -18.94 8.91 -6.48
C ARG A 257 -18.80 9.29 -7.97
N GLY A 258 -18.47 8.33 -8.84
CA GLY A 258 -18.60 8.47 -10.29
C GLY A 258 -17.37 8.98 -11.04
N THR A 259 -16.21 9.11 -10.38
CA THR A 259 -14.97 9.46 -11.07
C THR A 259 -14.21 8.18 -11.46
N LEU A 260 -14.66 7.54 -12.55
CA LEU A 260 -13.84 6.54 -13.25
C LEU A 260 -12.68 7.28 -13.92
N THR A 261 -11.47 7.07 -13.42
CA THR A 261 -10.26 7.55 -14.13
C THR A 261 -9.97 6.54 -15.23
N VAL A 262 -10.52 6.77 -16.43
CA VAL A 262 -10.15 6.01 -17.63
C VAL A 262 -8.72 6.38 -17.98
N ARG A 263 -7.78 5.46 -17.74
CA ARG A 263 -6.43 5.57 -18.30
C ARG A 263 -6.47 5.06 -19.72
N ILE A 264 -6.21 5.95 -20.67
CA ILE A 264 -5.90 5.57 -22.05
C ILE A 264 -4.54 4.86 -21.99
N ARG A 265 -4.56 3.54 -22.08
CA ARG A 265 -3.35 2.73 -22.22
C ARG A 265 -2.76 2.97 -23.62
N ALA A 266 -1.44 2.94 -23.73
CA ALA A 266 -0.79 2.99 -25.04
C ALA A 266 -1.29 1.82 -25.91
N ALA A 267 -1.41 2.01 -27.22
CA ALA A 267 -1.98 1.00 -28.13
C ALA A 267 -1.25 -0.35 -28.03
N GLU A 268 0.06 -0.32 -27.76
CA GLU A 268 0.92 -1.49 -27.57
C GLU A 268 0.56 -2.29 -26.32
N GLU A 269 0.23 -1.63 -25.20
CA GLU A 269 -0.24 -2.29 -23.97
C GLU A 269 -1.62 -2.93 -24.16
N VAL A 270 -2.51 -2.27 -24.90
CA VAL A 270 -3.84 -2.81 -25.22
C VAL A 270 -3.71 -4.05 -26.11
N ALA A 271 -2.78 -4.03 -27.06
CA ALA A 271 -2.48 -5.18 -27.92
C ALA A 271 -1.92 -6.36 -27.12
N ALA A 272 -0.98 -6.12 -26.18
CA ALA A 272 -0.40 -7.15 -25.33
C ALA A 272 -1.45 -7.83 -24.42
N ILE A 273 -2.36 -7.04 -23.84
CA ILE A 273 -3.43 -7.57 -22.98
C ILE A 273 -4.45 -8.39 -23.79
N ARG A 274 -4.80 -7.94 -25.00
CA ARG A 274 -5.66 -8.70 -25.90
C ARG A 274 -5.02 -10.01 -26.35
N ALA A 275 -3.71 -10.00 -26.61
CA ALA A 275 -2.96 -11.21 -26.96
C ALA A 275 -2.92 -12.22 -25.81
N GLN A 276 -2.71 -11.77 -24.56
CA GLN A 276 -2.78 -12.63 -23.38
C GLN A 276 -4.17 -13.24 -23.18
N GLN A 277 -5.24 -12.43 -23.32
CA GLN A 277 -6.62 -12.92 -23.20
C GLN A 277 -6.98 -13.94 -24.29
N GLN A 278 -6.42 -13.80 -25.50
CA GLN A 278 -6.61 -14.75 -26.58
C GLN A 278 -5.83 -16.06 -26.36
N GLN A 279 -4.64 -16.00 -25.75
CA GLN A 279 -3.90 -17.20 -25.36
C GLN A 279 -4.63 -17.97 -24.25
N GLU A 280 -5.08 -17.28 -23.20
CA GLU A 280 -5.84 -17.91 -22.11
C GLU A 280 -7.18 -18.52 -22.62
N ALA A 281 -7.85 -17.86 -23.56
CA ALA A 281 -9.04 -18.41 -24.20
C ALA A 281 -8.75 -19.63 -25.10
N GLY A 282 -7.60 -19.63 -25.78
CA GLY A 282 -7.14 -20.75 -26.61
C GLY A 282 -6.72 -21.98 -25.79
N GLU A 283 -6.04 -21.76 -24.66
CA GLU A 283 -5.67 -22.81 -23.70
C GLU A 283 -6.90 -23.42 -23.02
N ALA A 284 -7.88 -22.59 -22.65
CA ALA A 284 -9.17 -23.06 -22.14
C ALA A 284 -9.93 -23.90 -23.18
N ALA A 285 -9.91 -23.50 -24.46
CA ALA A 285 -10.53 -24.25 -25.54
C ALA A 285 -9.83 -25.60 -25.81
N GLN A 286 -8.49 -25.65 -25.75
CA GLN A 286 -7.73 -26.88 -25.89
C GLN A 286 -7.91 -27.84 -24.71
N GLN A 287 -8.04 -27.32 -23.49
CA GLN A 287 -8.39 -28.14 -22.31
C GLN A 287 -9.81 -28.69 -22.40
N GLN A 288 -10.76 -27.95 -22.96
CA GLN A 288 -12.10 -28.45 -23.22
C GLN A 288 -12.08 -29.57 -24.28
N GLN A 289 -11.28 -29.40 -25.34
CA GLN A 289 -11.21 -30.32 -26.47
C GLN A 289 -10.44 -31.62 -26.18
N CYS A 290 -9.51 -31.61 -25.20
CA CYS A 290 -8.83 -32.82 -24.75
C CYS A 290 -9.67 -33.68 -23.78
N MET A 291 -10.75 -33.12 -23.21
CA MET A 291 -11.71 -33.86 -22.40
C MET A 291 -12.82 -34.56 -23.23
N ASP A 292 -13.00 -34.17 -24.50
CA ASP A 292 -14.04 -34.69 -25.41
C ASP A 292 -13.53 -35.81 -26.36
N VAL A 293 -12.35 -36.40 -26.12
CA VAL A 293 -11.88 -37.56 -26.89
C VAL A 293 -12.37 -38.86 -26.24
N ASP A 294 -13.44 -39.44 -26.80
CA ASP A 294 -14.03 -40.73 -26.41
C ASP A 294 -12.99 -41.88 -26.35
N PRO A 295 -13.05 -42.77 -25.34
CA PRO A 295 -12.12 -43.89 -25.19
C PRO A 295 -12.45 -45.01 -26.19
N VAL A 296 -11.55 -45.25 -27.14
CA VAL A 296 -11.61 -46.40 -28.06
C VAL A 296 -11.45 -47.71 -27.29
N LYS A 297 -12.51 -48.53 -27.34
CA LYS A 297 -12.59 -50.00 -27.27
C LYS A 297 -11.27 -50.74 -26.95
N LYS A 298 -11.12 -51.22 -25.70
CA LYS A 298 -10.36 -52.44 -25.39
C LYS A 298 -11.33 -53.52 -24.93
N ALA A 299 -11.45 -54.59 -25.72
CA ALA A 299 -12.23 -55.77 -25.39
C ALA A 299 -11.65 -56.48 -24.16
N MET A 300 -12.47 -56.75 -23.14
CA MET A 300 -12.15 -57.66 -22.04
C MET A 300 -12.26 -59.11 -22.53
N PRO A 301 -11.29 -60.00 -22.22
CA PRO A 301 -11.46 -61.43 -22.45
C PRO A 301 -12.44 -62.06 -21.42
N PRO A 302 -13.19 -63.11 -21.80
CA PRO A 302 -14.23 -63.69 -20.95
C PRO A 302 -13.66 -64.44 -19.74
N PHE A 303 -14.26 -64.18 -18.57
CA PHE A 303 -13.96 -64.81 -17.29
C PHE A 303 -14.43 -66.27 -17.27
N LYS A 304 -13.52 -67.23 -17.05
CA LYS A 304 -13.87 -68.66 -16.85
C LYS A 304 -14.06 -68.94 -15.35
N PRO A 305 -15.13 -69.61 -14.92
CA PRO A 305 -15.35 -69.95 -13.52
C PRO A 305 -14.43 -71.10 -13.07
N THR A 306 -13.62 -70.85 -12.05
CA THR A 306 -12.81 -71.88 -11.39
C THR A 306 -13.65 -72.71 -10.44
N LYS A 307 -13.64 -74.03 -10.64
CA LYS A 307 -14.29 -75.04 -9.80
C LYS A 307 -13.67 -75.06 -8.40
N PHE A 308 -14.49 -74.85 -7.36
CA PHE A 308 -14.17 -75.25 -5.99
C PHE A 308 -14.20 -76.78 -5.89
N ALA A 309 -13.05 -77.40 -5.62
CA ALA A 309 -12.98 -78.80 -5.25
C ALA A 309 -13.17 -78.95 -3.73
N MET A 310 -14.24 -79.63 -3.35
CA MET A 310 -14.35 -80.24 -2.02
C MET A 310 -13.22 -81.27 -1.85
N ILE A 311 -12.49 -81.20 -0.75
CA ILE A 311 -11.82 -82.37 -0.17
C ILE A 311 -12.37 -82.54 1.23
N ALA A 312 -13.15 -83.61 1.39
CA ALA A 312 -13.61 -84.11 2.67
C ALA A 312 -12.58 -85.11 3.22
N GLY A 313 -12.14 -84.86 4.46
CA GLY A 313 -11.99 -85.84 5.54
C GLY A 313 -10.91 -86.93 5.48
N ARG A 314 -10.14 -87.02 6.59
CA ARG A 314 -10.02 -88.17 7.52
C ARG A 314 -8.59 -88.27 8.08
N GLY A 315 -8.50 -88.54 9.39
CA GLY A 315 -7.27 -88.91 10.09
C GLY A 315 -7.01 -88.03 11.30
#